data_AF-A0A924ERU0-F1
#
_entry.id   AF-A0A924ERU0-F1
#
_cell.length_a   1.000
_cell.length_b   1.000
_cell.length_c   1.000
_cell.angle_alpha   90.00
_cell.angle_beta   90.00
_cell.angle_gamma   90.00
#
_symmetry.space_group_name_H-M   'P 1'
#
loop_
_entity.id
_entity.type
_entity.pdbx_description
1 polymer ?
#
loop_
_entity_poly.entity_id
_entity_poly.type
_entity_poly.pdbx_seq_one_letter_code
_entity_poly.pdbx_strand_id
1 'polypeptide(L)'
;MKIIFVTGKGTDIGKTIISAIITEHLEADYWKPIQSGELDTTDTMKVKRMVSNSKSFFHSERFKLVQPLSPHASAEMHLDIQEFLLQ
;
A
#
# COMPACT_ATOMS: atom_id res chain seq x y z
N MET A 1 13.82 -15.12 4.78
CA MET A 1 12.56 -14.49 4.34
C MET A 1 12.81 -13.85 2.98
N LYS A 2 11.91 -14.01 1.99
CA LYS A 2 12.04 -13.41 0.66
C LYS A 2 11.08 -12.21 0.56
N ILE A 3 11.56 -11.09 0.01
CA ILE A 3 10.76 -9.87 -0.16
C ILE A 3 10.58 -9.62 -1.66
N ILE A 4 9.35 -9.33 -2.06
CA ILE A 4 9.00 -8.91 -3.42
C ILE A 4 8.50 -7.47 -3.35
N PHE A 5 9.10 -6.58 -4.13
CA PHE A 5 8.70 -5.18 -4.20
C PHE A 5 8.06 -4.87 -5.55
N VAL A 6 6.76 -4.53 -5.54
CA VAL A 6 6.01 -4.16 -6.74
C VAL A 6 6.08 -2.65 -6.92
N THR A 7 6.75 -2.19 -7.99
CA THR A 7 6.92 -0.76 -8.30
C THR A 7 6.47 -0.44 -9.73
N GLY A 8 6.12 0.81 -9.97
CA GLY A 8 5.76 1.31 -11.30
C GLY A 8 5.23 2.74 -11.27
N LYS A 9 5.58 3.53 -12.30
CA LYS A 9 5.25 4.96 -12.41
C LYS A 9 3.84 5.14 -12.98
N GLY A 10 3.04 5.98 -12.33
CA GLY A 10 1.67 6.29 -12.74
C GLY A 10 0.63 5.64 -11.83
N THR A 11 -0.52 6.31 -11.72
CA THR A 11 -1.71 5.80 -11.02
C THR A 11 -2.43 4.81 -11.94
N ASP A 12 -3.09 3.80 -11.36
CA ASP A 12 -3.96 2.84 -12.07
C ASP A 12 -3.28 1.98 -13.15
N ILE A 13 -1.95 1.88 -13.15
CA ILE A 13 -1.20 1.01 -14.07
C ILE A 13 -1.27 -0.49 -13.74
N GLY A 14 -2.16 -0.91 -12.82
CA GLY A 14 -2.33 -2.32 -12.44
C GLY A 14 -1.48 -2.85 -11.27
N LYS A 15 -0.74 -2.00 -10.54
CA LYS A 15 0.08 -2.43 -9.38
C LYS A 15 -0.72 -3.22 -8.32
N THR A 16 -1.93 -2.77 -8.01
CA THR A 16 -2.80 -3.39 -7.01
C THR A 16 -3.26 -4.78 -7.44
N ILE A 17 -3.58 -4.96 -8.73
CA ILE A 17 -3.97 -6.25 -9.29
C ILE A 17 -2.79 -7.22 -9.28
N ILE A 18 -1.62 -6.79 -9.74
CA ILE A 18 -0.40 -7.63 -9.72
C ILE A 18 -0.04 -8.02 -8.29
N SER A 19 -0.17 -7.09 -7.34
CA SER A 19 0.07 -7.39 -5.92
C SER A 19 -0.88 -8.48 -5.41
N ALA A 20 -2.17 -8.43 -5.77
CA ALA A 20 -3.13 -9.47 -5.40
C ALA A 20 -2.80 -10.83 -6.01
N ILE A 21 -2.42 -10.89 -7.29
CA ILE A 21 -2.00 -12.13 -7.96
C ILE A 21 -0.80 -12.76 -7.24
N ILE A 22 0.22 -11.94 -6.94
CA ILE A 22 1.42 -12.40 -6.24
C ILE A 22 1.08 -12.88 -4.83
N THR A 23 0.28 -12.11 -4.10
CA THR A 23 -0.17 -12.43 -2.73
C THR A 23 -0.94 -13.75 -2.71
N GLU A 24 -1.88 -13.93 -3.64
CA GLU A 24 -2.69 -15.14 -3.77
C GLU A 24 -1.85 -16.36 -4.10
N HIS A 25 -1.03 -16.27 -5.16
CA HIS A 25 -0.31 -17.44 -5.67
C HIS A 25 0.82 -17.89 -4.74
N LEU A 26 1.46 -16.95 -4.05
CA LEU A 26 2.59 -17.24 -3.16
C LEU A 26 2.18 -17.39 -1.70
N GLU A 27 0.89 -17.23 -1.37
CA GLU A 27 0.39 -17.21 0.00
C GLU A 27 1.17 -16.20 0.88
N ALA A 28 1.60 -15.09 0.26
CA ALA A 28 2.49 -14.13 0.88
C ALA A 28 1.70 -13.14 1.74
N ASP A 29 2.36 -12.53 2.72
CA ASP A 29 1.81 -11.38 3.43
C ASP A 29 1.90 -10.12 2.55
N TYR A 30 0.89 -9.26 2.68
CA TYR A 30 0.82 -8.00 1.94
C TYR A 30 1.03 -6.81 2.88
N TRP A 31 1.86 -5.87 2.46
CA TRP A 31 2.03 -4.60 3.14
C TRP A 31 2.23 -3.45 2.18
N LYS A 32 1.46 -2.38 2.39
CA LYS A 32 1.68 -1.08 1.77
C LYS A 32 1.96 -0.06 2.89
N PRO A 33 3.22 0.38 3.07
CA PRO A 33 3.56 1.24 4.22
C PRO A 33 2.88 2.61 4.16
N ILE A 34 2.70 3.18 2.97
CA ILE A 34 2.18 4.53 2.80
C ILE A 34 0.99 4.51 1.83
N GLN A 35 -0.20 4.83 2.33
CA GLN A 35 -1.41 5.12 1.54
C GLN A 35 -1.56 6.62 1.38
N SER A 36 -1.93 7.07 0.18
CA SER A 36 -2.18 8.48 -0.12
C SER A 36 -3.48 8.61 -0.93
N GLY A 37 -4.32 9.58 -0.61
CA GLY A 37 -5.60 9.82 -1.26
C GLY A 37 -6.73 9.00 -0.65
N GLU A 38 -7.21 8.01 -1.41
CA GLU A 38 -8.39 7.21 -1.08
C GLU A 38 -8.19 6.35 0.18
N LEU A 39 -8.85 6.71 1.27
CA LEU A 39 -8.75 6.04 2.57
C LEU A 39 -9.89 5.05 2.86
N ASP A 40 -11.05 5.21 2.19
CA ASP A 40 -12.19 4.32 2.37
C ASP A 40 -12.04 3.04 1.54
N THR A 41 -11.22 3.09 0.48
CA THR A 41 -10.89 1.92 -0.36
C THR A 41 -9.39 1.81 -0.63
N THR A 42 -8.60 1.61 0.43
CA THR A 42 -7.14 1.49 0.31
C THR A 42 -6.69 0.33 -0.56
N ASP A 43 -5.44 0.36 -1.03
CA ASP A 43 -4.88 -0.76 -1.79
C ASP A 43 -4.85 -2.05 -0.97
N THR A 44 -4.57 -1.98 0.34
CA THR A 44 -4.66 -3.15 1.24
C THR A 44 -6.06 -3.75 1.23
N MET A 45 -7.10 -2.92 1.29
CA MET A 45 -8.50 -3.38 1.23
C MET A 45 -8.83 -4.00 -0.13
N LYS A 46 -8.33 -3.42 -1.23
CA LYS A 46 -8.53 -3.95 -2.58
C LYS A 46 -7.83 -5.30 -2.77
N VAL A 47 -6.56 -5.41 -2.38
CA VAL A 47 -5.80 -6.67 -2.43
C VAL A 47 -6.50 -7.72 -1.58
N LYS A 48 -6.88 -7.41 -0.34
CA LYS A 48 -7.61 -8.33 0.53
C LYS A 48 -8.93 -8.85 -0.05
N ARG A 49 -9.65 -8.02 -0.81
CA ARG A 49 -10.89 -8.44 -1.50
C ARG A 49 -10.64 -9.37 -2.69
N MET A 50 -9.44 -9.34 -3.28
CA MET A 50 -9.08 -10.14 -4.46
C MET A 50 -8.36 -11.45 -4.12
N VAL A 51 -7.89 -11.60 -2.88
CA VAL A 51 -7.14 -12.76 -2.39
C VAL A 51 -8.10 -13.69 -1.64
N SER A 52 -8.08 -14.98 -1.96
CA SER A 52 -9.01 -15.98 -1.43
C SER A 52 -8.34 -17.00 -0.50
N ASN A 53 -7.01 -17.10 -0.54
CA ASN A 53 -6.27 -18.00 0.34
C ASN A 53 -6.38 -17.57 1.82
N SER A 54 -6.25 -18.55 2.73
CA SER A 54 -6.41 -18.36 4.17
C SER A 54 -5.10 -18.12 4.94
N LYS A 55 -3.96 -18.06 4.24
CA LYS A 55 -2.63 -17.98 4.84
C LYS A 55 -2.06 -16.57 4.86
N SER A 56 -2.35 -15.78 3.82
CA SER A 56 -1.88 -14.40 3.70
C SER A 56 -2.39 -13.52 4.83
N PHE A 57 -1.47 -12.80 5.48
CA PHE A 57 -1.78 -11.71 6.39
C PHE A 57 -1.70 -10.35 5.69
N PHE A 58 -2.58 -9.42 6.06
CA PHE A 58 -2.65 -8.07 5.49
C PHE A 58 -2.29 -7.05 6.56
N HIS A 59 -1.07 -6.52 6.48
CA HIS A 59 -0.59 -5.53 7.43
C HIS A 59 -1.24 -4.17 7.18
N SER A 60 -1.58 -3.46 8.26
CA SER A 60 -2.09 -2.09 8.18
C SER A 60 -1.03 -1.13 7.62
N GLU A 61 -1.49 -0.11 6.91
CA GLU A 61 -0.62 0.96 6.44
C GLU A 61 -0.05 1.73 7.64
N ARG A 62 1.23 2.10 7.57
CA ARG A 62 1.90 2.89 8.60
C ARG A 62 1.45 4.35 8.56
N PHE A 63 1.29 4.87 7.34
CA PHE A 63 0.85 6.23 7.09
C PHE A 63 -0.34 6.23 6.12
N LYS A 64 -1.37 7.00 6.48
CA LYS A 64 -2.58 7.23 5.68
C LYS A 64 -2.73 8.72 5.43
N LEU A 65 -2.30 9.15 4.26
CA LEU A 65 -2.29 10.56 3.86
C LEU A 65 -3.56 10.86 3.06
N VAL A 66 -4.24 11.96 3.37
CA VAL A 66 -5.57 12.25 2.81
C VAL A 66 -5.48 12.83 1.40
N GLN A 67 -4.42 13.57 1.08
CA GLN A 67 -4.37 14.26 -0.21
C GLN A 67 -4.11 13.27 -1.35
N PRO A 68 -4.84 13.37 -2.48
CA PRO A 68 -4.70 12.49 -3.64
C PRO A 68 -3.47 12.86 -4.48
N LEU A 69 -2.33 13.03 -3.83
CA LEU A 69 -1.06 13.35 -4.42
C LEU A 69 -0.10 12.18 -4.25
N SER A 70 1.09 12.30 -4.85
CA SER A 70 2.19 11.39 -4.52
C SER A 70 2.44 11.40 -3.00
N PRO A 71 2.89 10.29 -2.40
CA PRO A 71 3.13 10.23 -0.95
C PRO A 71 3.99 11.37 -0.41
N HIS A 72 5.01 11.78 -1.17
CA HIS A 72 5.88 12.90 -0.79
C HIS A 72 5.12 14.23 -0.76
N ALA A 73 4.40 14.56 -1.83
CA ALA A 73 3.63 15.80 -1.90
C ALA A 73 2.45 15.83 -0.91
N SER A 74 1.85 14.66 -0.64
CA SER A 74 0.77 14.51 0.36
C SER A 74 1.31 14.68 1.79
N ALA A 75 2.52 14.18 2.07
CA ALA A 75 3.19 14.34 3.35
C ALA A 75 3.59 15.81 3.60
N GLU A 76 4.17 16.51 2.61
CA GLU A 76 4.55 17.92 2.73
C GLU A 76 3.38 18.85 3.10
N MET A 77 2.15 18.49 2.72
CA MET A 77 0.96 19.28 3.05
C MET A 77 0.43 19.07 4.47
N HIS A 78 0.82 17.98 5.14
CA HIS A 78 0.21 17.56 6.41
C HIS A 78 1.21 17.30 7.55
N LEU A 79 2.47 17.04 7.24
CA LEU A 79 3.49 16.66 8.20
C LEU A 79 4.59 17.72 8.17
N ASP A 80 4.81 18.37 9.31
CA ASP A 80 6.07 19.05 9.55
C ASP A 80 7.16 17.97 9.44
N ILE A 81 8.14 18.16 8.56
CA ILE A 81 9.04 17.12 8.02
C ILE A 81 9.77 16.31 9.12
N GLN A 82 9.79 16.83 10.35
CA GLN A 82 10.35 16.19 11.53
C GLN A 82 9.60 14.91 11.97
N GLU A 83 8.27 14.80 11.79
CA GLU A 83 7.52 13.61 12.21
C GLU A 83 7.80 12.36 11.35
N PHE A 84 8.18 12.54 10.08
CA PHE A 84 8.42 11.43 9.15
C PHE A 84 9.73 10.68 9.41
N LEU A 85 10.72 11.35 10.02
CA LEU A 85 12.06 10.78 10.28
C LEU A 85 12.24 10.21 11.69
N LEU A 86 11.30 10.47 12.60
CA LEU A 86 11.47 10.17 14.03
C LEU A 86 10.71 8.93 14.53
N GLN A 87 10.02 8.18 13.66
CA GLN A 87 9.32 6.95 14.06
C GLN A 87 9.61 5.78 13.13
#